data_AF-A0A6B3HJM9-F1
#
_entry.id   AF-A0A6B3HJM9-F1
#
_cell.length_a   1.000
_cell.length_b   1.000
_cell.length_c   1.000
_cell.angle_alpha   90.00
_cell.angle_beta   90.00
_cell.angle_gamma   90.00
#
_symmetry.space_group_name_H-M   'P 1'
#
loop_
_entity.id
_entity.type
_entity.pdbx_description
1 polymer ?
#
loop_
_entity_poly.entity_id
_entity_poly.type
_entity_poly.pdbx_seq_one_letter_code
_entity_poly.pdbx_strand_id
1 'polypeptide(L)' 'DRRTGNVSVTPSTIAPGGQVELWVDVCGRGRQAKGNSDAFVSEAHFTPADAKGLFAEATIRSDAEPRSYDVWVTCKDGR' A
#
# COMPACT_ATOMS: atom_id res chain seq x y z
N ASP A 1 -9.45 13.70 -11.60
CA ASP A 1 -10.31 12.61 -11.11
C ASP A 1 -9.51 11.80 -10.08
N ARG A 2 -9.66 12.09 -8.78
CA ARG A 2 -9.05 11.26 -7.73
C ARG A 2 -10.03 10.12 -7.48
N ARG A 3 -9.85 8.98 -8.16
CA ARG A 3 -10.65 7.80 -7.84
C ARG A 3 -10.27 7.38 -6.42
N THR A 4 -11.20 7.52 -5.50
CA THR A 4 -11.07 6.99 -4.14
C THR A 4 -11.10 5.48 -4.27
N GLY A 5 -9.97 4.85 -4.01
CA GLY A 5 -9.87 3.41 -4.04
C GLY A 5 -9.80 2.79 -2.66
N ASN A 6 -10.31 1.57 -2.52
CA ASN A 6 -10.13 0.82 -1.28
C ASN A 6 -8.69 0.30 -1.23
N VAL A 7 -7.99 0.67 -0.16
CA VAL A 7 -6.71 0.07 0.23
C VAL A 7 -6.99 -0.70 1.50
N SER A 8 -6.87 -2.02 1.44
CA SER A 8 -6.96 -2.86 2.62
C SER A 8 -5.57 -3.09 3.17
N VAL A 9 -5.38 -2.80 4.46
CA VAL A 9 -4.11 -2.97 5.18
C VAL A 9 -4.31 -3.96 6.31
N THR A 10 -3.49 -5.01 6.33
CA THR A 10 -3.56 -6.08 7.32
C THR A 10 -2.16 -6.34 7.91
N PRO A 11 -2.00 -6.34 9.24
CA PRO A 11 -2.95 -5.83 10.23
C PRO A 11 -3.11 -4.30 10.13
N SER A 12 -4.25 -3.77 10.57
CA SER A 12 -4.53 -2.32 10.58
C SER A 12 -3.68 -1.56 11.63
N THR A 13 -3.14 -2.26 12.61
CA THR A 13 -2.25 -1.72 13.64
C THR A 13 -1.08 -2.67 13.86
N ILE A 14 0.15 -2.15 13.80
CA ILE A 14 1.36 -2.92 14.06
C ILE A 14 2.39 -2.08 14.82
N ALA A 15 3.29 -2.74 15.55
CA ALA A 15 4.41 -2.06 16.17
C ALA A 15 5.43 -1.57 15.12
N PRO A 16 6.18 -0.49 15.40
CA PRO A 16 7.30 -0.05 14.57
C PRO A 16 8.28 -1.19 14.29
N GLY A 17 8.76 -1.30 13.06
CA GLY A 17 9.61 -2.41 12.60
C GLY A 17 8.83 -3.66 12.15
N GLY A 18 7.50 -3.67 12.29
CA GLY A 18 6.64 -4.72 11.76
C GLY A 18 6.40 -4.62 10.25
N GLN A 19 5.83 -5.68 9.68
CA GLN A 19 5.44 -5.74 8.28
C GLN A 19 3.91 -5.77 8.14
N VAL A 20 3.41 -5.01 7.17
CA VAL A 20 1.99 -4.99 6.81
C VAL A 20 1.80 -5.46 5.37
N GLU A 21 0.67 -6.10 5.15
CA GLU A 21 0.19 -6.52 3.85
C GLU A 21 -0.79 -5.46 3.34
N LEU A 22 -0.60 -5.02 2.09
CA LEU A 22 -1.46 -4.08 1.42
C LEU A 22 -2.12 -4.73 0.20
N TRP A 23 -3.42 -4.51 0.08
CA TRP A 23 -4.24 -4.98 -1.03
C TRP A 23 -4.98 -3.82 -1.67
N VAL A 24 -4.96 -3.75 -3.01
CA VAL A 24 -5.66 -2.71 -3.77
C VAL A 24 -6.37 -3.31 -4.98
N ASP A 25 -7.63 -2.92 -5.19
CA ASP A 25 -8.44 -3.34 -6.35
C ASP A 25 -8.57 -2.25 -7.43
N VAL A 26 -8.07 -1.04 -7.14
CA VAL A 26 -8.50 0.19 -7.84
C VAL A 26 -7.67 0.59 -9.05
N CYS A 27 -6.52 -0.05 -9.26
CA CYS A 27 -5.66 0.24 -10.40
C CYS A 27 -6.13 -0.40 -11.72
N GLY A 28 -7.29 -1.09 -11.72
CA GLY A 28 -7.86 -1.71 -12.92
C GLY A 28 -6.86 -2.65 -13.60
N ARG A 29 -6.83 -2.69 -14.94
CA ARG A 29 -5.82 -3.46 -15.71
C ARG A 29 -4.37 -2.95 -15.55
N GLY A 30 -4.15 -1.92 -14.73
CA GLY A 30 -2.81 -1.49 -14.32
C GLY A 30 -2.17 -2.61 -13.52
N ARG A 31 -1.27 -3.34 -14.17
CA ARG A 31 -0.60 -4.52 -13.60
C ARG A 31 0.36 -4.17 -12.45
N GLN A 32 0.67 -2.89 -12.26
CA GLN A 32 1.63 -2.40 -11.29
C GLN A 32 1.12 -1.11 -10.65
N ALA A 33 1.33 -1.00 -9.34
CA ALA A 33 1.12 0.24 -8.59
C ALA A 33 2.25 0.42 -7.58
N LYS A 34 2.38 1.64 -7.07
CA LYS A 34 3.32 1.99 -6.01
C LYS A 34 2.55 2.57 -4.83
N GLY A 35 2.77 2.05 -3.64
CA GLY A 35 2.29 2.59 -2.38
C GLY A 35 3.38 3.39 -1.71
N ASN A 36 3.06 4.62 -1.30
CA ASN A 36 3.98 5.46 -0.56
C ASN A 36 3.33 5.89 0.76
N SER A 37 4.10 5.88 1.84
CA SER A 37 3.67 6.36 3.14
C SER A 37 4.87 6.80 3.96
N ASP A 38 4.71 7.83 4.80
CA ASP A 38 5.77 8.28 5.69
C ASP A 38 6.16 7.22 6.74
N ALA A 39 5.26 6.28 7.03
CA ALA A 39 5.53 5.16 7.94
C ALA A 39 6.34 4.03 7.31
N PHE A 40 6.51 4.00 5.98
CA PHE A 40 7.22 2.90 5.31
C PHE A 40 8.71 3.16 5.24
N VAL A 41 9.50 2.10 5.37
CA VAL A 41 10.96 2.15 5.14
C VAL A 41 11.26 2.45 3.67
N SER A 42 10.41 1.98 2.76
CA SER A 42 10.55 2.15 1.31
C SER A 42 9.19 2.14 0.61
N GLU A 43 9.15 2.57 -0.66
CA GLU A 43 7.96 2.44 -1.50
C GLU A 43 7.49 0.96 -1.54
N ALA A 44 6.20 0.74 -1.33
CA ALA A 44 5.57 -0.57 -1.48
C ALA A 44 5.29 -0.84 -2.96
N HIS A 45 5.87 -1.88 -3.52
CA HIS A 45 5.67 -2.24 -4.92
C HIS A 45 4.55 -3.26 -5.06
N PHE A 46 3.41 -2.80 -5.58
CA PHE A 46 2.27 -3.66 -5.83
C PHE A 46 2.49 -4.50 -7.07
N THR A 47 2.36 -5.81 -6.88
CA THR A 47 2.44 -6.83 -7.92
C THR A 47 1.10 -7.54 -8.03
N PRO A 48 0.74 -8.06 -9.22
CA PRO A 48 -0.50 -8.80 -9.40
C PRO A 48 -0.35 -10.16 -8.73
N ALA A 49 -1.05 -10.36 -7.62
CA ALA A 49 -1.04 -11.63 -6.90
C ALA A 49 -2.14 -12.56 -7.40
N ASP A 50 -3.39 -12.08 -7.52
CA ASP A 50 -4.56 -12.93 -7.82
C ASP A 50 -5.79 -12.14 -8.30
N ALA A 51 -6.92 -12.82 -8.49
CA ALA A 51 -8.23 -12.22 -8.83
C ALA A 51 -8.73 -11.14 -7.84
N LYS A 52 -8.10 -11.03 -6.66
CA LYS A 52 -8.40 -10.01 -5.65
C LYS A 52 -7.76 -8.65 -5.94
N GLY A 53 -6.83 -8.56 -6.89
CA GLY A 53 -6.18 -7.30 -7.29
C GLY A 53 -4.66 -7.35 -7.13
N LEU A 54 -4.08 -6.22 -6.74
CA LEU A 54 -2.63 -6.11 -6.52
C LEU A 54 -2.31 -6.26 -5.03
N PHE A 55 -1.17 -6.89 -4.77
CA PHE A 55 -0.62 -7.14 -3.45
C PHE A 55 0.76 -6.49 -3.30
N ALA A 56 1.00 -5.89 -2.14
CA ALA A 56 2.32 -5.43 -1.73
C ALA A 56 2.55 -5.72 -0.26
N GLU A 57 3.82 -5.82 0.11
CA GLU A 57 4.26 -5.83 1.50
C GLU A 57 5.01 -4.54 1.77
N ALA A 58 4.79 -3.97 2.96
CA ALA A 58 5.51 -2.79 3.41
C ALA A 58 6.03 -2.99 4.83
N THR A 59 7.29 -2.64 5.04
CA THR A 59 7.89 -2.62 6.38
C THR A 59 7.70 -1.24 6.99
N ILE A 60 7.16 -1.20 8.21
CA ILE A 60 7.03 0.01 8.99
C ILE A 60 8.38 0.39 9.59
N ARG A 61 8.76 1.67 9.49
CA ARG A 61 10.03 2.12 10.09
C ARG A 61 10.02 1.89 11.60
N SER A 62 11.15 1.50 12.17
CA SER A 62 11.27 1.28 13.61
C SER A 62 11.18 2.56 14.45
N ASP A 63 11.37 3.71 13.82
CA ASP A 63 11.21 5.04 14.42
C ASP A 63 9.84 5.68 14.11
N ALA A 64 8.91 4.93 13.51
CA ALA A 64 7.57 5.43 13.21
C ALA A 64 6.84 5.76 14.53
N GLU A 65 6.37 6.99 14.63
CA GLU A 65 5.52 7.43 15.75
C GLU A 65 4.19 6.68 15.75
N PRO A 66 3.59 6.41 16.92
CA PRO A 66 2.31 5.72 17.06
C PRO A 66 1.15 6.66 16.68
N ARG A 67 0.99 6.93 15.38
CA ARG A 67 -0.06 7.76 14.80
C ARG A 67 -0.64 7.12 13.55
N SER A 68 -1.74 7.67 13.04
CA SER A 68 -2.27 7.30 11.73
C SER A 68 -1.42 7.91 10.63
N TYR A 69 -1.13 7.10 9.61
CA TYR A 69 -0.39 7.52 8.42
C TYR A 69 -1.24 7.36 7.19
N ASP A 70 -1.19 8.34 6.30
CA ASP A 70 -1.80 8.24 4.99
C ASP A 70 -0.95 7.34 4.08
N VAL A 71 -1.63 6.54 3.26
CA VAL A 71 -1.01 5.70 2.24
C VAL A 71 -1.48 6.18 0.88
N TRP A 72 -0.53 6.59 0.04
CA TRP A 72 -0.80 7.05 -1.32
C TRP A 72 -0.46 5.95 -2.31
N VAL A 73 -1.46 5.51 -3.08
CA VAL A 73 -1.26 4.52 -4.12
C VAL A 73 -1.27 5.20 -5.48
N THR A 74 -0.19 5.03 -6.22
CA THR A 74 -0.01 5.54 -7.58
C THR A 74 0.01 4.37 -8.56
N CYS A 75 -1.04 4.26 -9.38
CA CYS A 75 -1.09 3.25 -10.44
C CYS A 75 -0.14 3.64 -11.58
N LYS A 76 0.71 2.72 -12.03
CA LYS A 76 1.76 3.01 -13.03
C LYS A 76 1.20 3.38 -14.42
N ASP A 77 -0.03 2.98 -14.71
CA ASP A 77 -0.70 3.18 -16.00
C ASP A 77 -2.03 3.97 -15.87
N GLY A 78 -2.19 4.76 -14.81
CA GLY A 78 -3.44 5.49 -14.53
C GLY A 78 -3.72 6.60 -15.56
N ARG A 79 -4.54 6.30 -16.56
CA ARG A 79 -5.35 7.29 -17.30
C ARG A 79 -6.81 7.22 -16.86
#